data_AF-A0A948C4E7-F1
#
_entry.id   AF-A0A948C4E7-F1
#
_cell.length_a   1.000
_cell.length_b   1.000
_cell.length_c   1.000
_cell.angle_alpha   90.00
_cell.angle_beta   90.00
_cell.angle_gamma   90.00
#
_symmetry.space_group_name_H-M   'P 1'
#
loop_
_entity.id
_entity.type
_entity.pdbx_description
1 polymer ?
#
loop_
_entity_poly.entity_id
_entity_poly.type
_entity_poly.pdbx_seq_one_letter_code
_entity_poly.pdbx_strand_id
1 'polypeptide(L)'
;MEKLRISSESGRNINKLIDKINSTCNDLLDTLTLKPDAVGNYGVIISQKLDTEFVDRIVRNIWILKAHLKDLKANMDEELSDERVENIANGLLETSDQLNQFVSSNGFFHNSFGWAIEEVNTMISKILDRLPIGVYKFAA
;
A
#
# COMPACT_ATOMS: atom_id res chain seq x y z
N MET A 1 28.53 -3.96 -9.44
CA MET A 1 27.31 -3.22 -9.08
C MET A 1 26.86 -2.49 -10.31
N GLU A 2 25.87 -3.05 -10.99
CA GLU A 2 25.22 -2.38 -12.11
C GLU A 2 24.37 -1.26 -11.52
N LYS A 3 24.40 -0.07 -12.13
CA LYS A 3 23.66 1.10 -11.62
C LYS A 3 22.37 1.21 -12.39
N LEU A 4 21.24 1.07 -11.71
CA LEU A 4 19.94 1.08 -12.34
C LEU A 4 19.38 2.50 -12.35
N ARG A 5 19.18 3.04 -13.55
CA ARG A 5 18.55 4.34 -13.74
C ARG A 5 17.14 4.14 -14.27
N ILE A 6 16.14 4.52 -13.47
CA ILE A 6 14.74 4.52 -13.90
C ILE A 6 14.58 5.57 -15.00
N SER A 7 13.98 5.18 -16.13
CA SER A 7 13.72 6.13 -17.22
C SER A 7 12.75 7.23 -16.75
N SER A 8 12.89 8.45 -17.27
CA SER A 8 12.02 9.56 -16.87
C SER A 8 10.53 9.34 -17.15
N GLU A 9 10.20 8.43 -18.07
CA GLU A 9 8.83 8.02 -18.37
C GLU A 9 8.32 6.99 -17.35
N SER A 10 9.11 5.95 -17.06
CA SER A 10 8.80 4.97 -16.01
C SER A 10 8.66 5.66 -14.66
N GLY A 11 9.52 6.63 -14.36
CA GLY A 11 9.44 7.40 -13.12
C GLY A 11 8.17 8.24 -13.02
N ARG A 12 7.76 8.93 -14.10
CA ARG A 12 6.47 9.64 -14.12
C ARG A 12 5.28 8.71 -13.91
N ASN A 13 5.32 7.49 -14.45
CA ASN A 13 4.25 6.51 -14.30
C ASN A 13 4.20 5.90 -12.90
N ILE A 14 5.36 5.59 -12.31
CA ILE A 14 5.46 5.12 -10.92
C ILE A 14 4.95 6.20 -9.97
N ASN A 15 5.33 7.48 -10.17
CA ASN A 15 4.82 8.59 -9.36
C ASN A 15 3.29 8.72 -9.41
N LYS A 16 2.68 8.59 -10.60
CA LYS A 16 1.21 8.59 -10.73
C LYS A 16 0.56 7.43 -9.97
N LEU A 17 1.18 6.24 -9.97
CA LEU A 17 0.69 5.10 -9.20
C LEU A 17 0.85 5.32 -7.70
N ILE A 18 1.99 5.84 -7.25
CA ILE A 18 2.22 6.22 -5.85
C ILE A 18 1.19 7.23 -5.37
N ASP A 19 0.90 8.26 -6.17
CA ASP A 19 -0.08 9.29 -5.80
C ASP A 19 -1.49 8.71 -5.70
N LYS A 20 -1.86 7.77 -6.58
CA LYS A 20 -3.14 7.05 -6.50
C LYS A 20 -3.22 6.14 -5.28
N ILE A 21 -2.18 5.34 -5.00
CA ILE A 21 -2.14 4.49 -3.81
C ILE A 21 -2.26 5.35 -2.56
N ASN A 22 -1.56 6.49 -2.49
CA ASN A 22 -1.69 7.42 -1.37
C ASN A 22 -3.11 7.97 -1.21
N SER A 23 -3.80 8.27 -2.31
CA SER A 23 -5.21 8.68 -2.28
C SER A 23 -6.09 7.58 -1.71
N THR A 24 -6.03 6.37 -2.27
CA THR A 24 -6.82 5.22 -1.79
C THR A 24 -6.51 4.91 -0.32
N CYS A 25 -5.24 4.96 0.09
CA CYS A 25 -4.84 4.79 1.48
C CYS A 25 -5.36 5.89 2.40
N ASN A 26 -5.41 7.14 1.95
CA ASN A 26 -6.00 8.24 2.73
C ASN A 26 -7.51 8.06 2.88
N ASP A 27 -8.23 7.68 1.81
CA ASP A 27 -9.66 7.41 1.87
C ASP A 27 -9.98 6.24 2.83
N LEU A 28 -9.13 5.21 2.84
CA LEU A 28 -9.19 4.11 3.80
C LEU A 28 -8.97 4.61 5.23
N LEU A 29 -7.92 5.41 5.46
CA LEU A 29 -7.64 5.98 6.78
C LEU A 29 -8.76 6.88 7.27
N ASP A 30 -9.32 7.75 6.41
CA ASP A 30 -10.43 8.62 6.75
C ASP A 30 -11.67 7.83 7.11
N THR A 31 -11.96 6.74 6.39
CA THR A 31 -13.08 5.84 6.72
C THR A 31 -12.86 5.11 8.06
N LEU A 32 -11.63 4.71 8.36
CA LEU A 32 -11.26 4.06 9.62
C LEU A 32 -11.18 5.05 10.80
N THR A 33 -10.90 6.33 10.52
CA THR A 33 -10.73 7.41 11.51
C THR A 33 -12.00 8.24 11.68
N LEU A 34 -13.04 8.03 10.86
CA LEU A 34 -14.32 8.71 10.96
C LEU A 34 -14.90 8.51 12.37
N LYS A 35 -14.76 9.58 13.14
CA LYS A 35 -15.20 9.76 14.52
C LYS A 35 -16.68 9.38 14.67
N PRO A 36 -17.10 8.89 15.85
CA PRO A 36 -18.49 8.55 16.15
C PRO A 36 -19.52 9.66 15.84
N ASP A 37 -19.09 10.91 15.66
CA ASP A 37 -19.97 12.08 15.61
C ASP A 37 -20.45 12.50 14.19
N ALA A 38 -20.02 11.85 13.10
CA ALA A 38 -20.30 12.35 11.75
C ALA A 38 -21.18 11.48 10.83
N VAL A 39 -21.69 10.31 11.26
CA VAL A 39 -22.46 9.46 10.34
C VAL A 39 -23.68 8.85 11.02
N GLY A 40 -24.86 9.39 10.70
CA GLY A 40 -26.15 8.80 11.04
C GLY A 40 -26.20 7.32 10.68
N ASN A 41 -26.56 6.49 11.66
CA ASN A 41 -26.77 5.04 11.63
C ASN A 41 -25.62 4.10 11.19
N TYR A 42 -24.70 4.50 10.30
CA TYR A 42 -23.58 3.64 9.88
C TYR A 42 -22.32 3.79 10.75
N GLY A 43 -22.05 4.97 11.31
CA GLY A 43 -20.85 5.23 12.14
C GLY A 43 -20.89 4.62 13.54
N VAL A 44 -22.10 4.41 14.08
CA VAL A 44 -22.30 3.83 15.42
C VAL A 44 -21.98 2.33 15.43
N ILE A 45 -22.19 1.62 14.31
CA ILE A 45 -21.91 0.18 14.21
C ILE A 45 -20.41 -0.08 14.13
N ILE A 46 -19.67 0.77 13.42
CA ILE A 46 -18.21 0.68 13.23
C ILE A 46 -17.48 0.93 14.55
N SER A 47 -17.88 1.95 15.31
CA SER A 47 -17.21 2.32 16.58
C SER A 47 -17.52 1.40 17.77
N GLN A 48 -18.63 0.64 17.75
CA GLN A 48 -19.04 -0.23 18.87
C GLN A 48 -18.75 -1.72 18.69
N LYS A 49 -18.40 -2.18 17.47
CA LYS A 49 -18.18 -3.61 17.17
C LYS A 49 -16.84 -3.95 16.53
N LEU A 50 -16.03 -2.97 16.15
CA LEU A 50 -14.72 -3.25 15.60
C LEU A 50 -13.72 -3.49 16.72
N ASP A 51 -13.05 -4.64 16.64
CA ASP A 51 -11.87 -4.94 17.43
C ASP A 51 -10.84 -3.83 17.17
N THR A 52 -10.63 -2.98 18.17
CA THR A 52 -9.75 -1.81 18.07
C THR A 52 -8.33 -2.22 17.71
N GLU A 53 -7.88 -3.40 18.15
CA GLU A 53 -6.57 -3.93 17.80
C GLU A 53 -6.47 -4.27 16.30
N PHE A 54 -7.58 -4.75 15.72
CA PHE A 54 -7.64 -5.08 14.30
C PHE A 54 -7.58 -3.81 13.43
N VAL A 55 -8.32 -2.77 13.81
CA VAL A 55 -8.27 -1.46 13.14
C VAL A 55 -6.87 -0.85 13.25
N ASP A 56 -6.25 -0.89 14.44
CA ASP A 56 -4.90 -0.38 14.67
C ASP A 56 -3.85 -1.09 13.78
N ARG A 57 -3.98 -2.41 13.60
CA ARG A 57 -3.10 -3.18 12.71
C ARG A 57 -3.27 -2.77 11.24
N ILE A 58 -4.50 -2.56 10.78
CA ILE A 58 -4.76 -2.07 9.41
C ILE A 58 -4.14 -0.68 9.22
N VAL A 59 -4.43 0.25 10.12
CA VAL A 59 -3.90 1.62 10.08
C VAL A 59 -2.37 1.60 10.06
N ARG A 60 -1.73 0.78 10.92
CA ARG A 60 -0.28 0.63 10.95
C ARG A 60 0.30 0.14 9.63
N ASN A 61 -0.30 -0.88 9.02
CA ASN A 61 0.15 -1.42 7.74
C ASN A 61 -0.03 -0.40 6.60
N ILE A 62 -1.10 0.39 6.60
CA ILE A 62 -1.26 1.50 5.65
C ILE A 62 -0.13 2.52 5.80
N TRP A 63 0.25 2.88 7.03
CA TRP A 63 1.36 3.81 7.27
C TRP A 63 2.72 3.26 6.80
N ILE A 64 2.98 1.97 7.06
CA ILE A 64 4.21 1.30 6.59
C ILE A 64 4.26 1.30 5.06
N LEU A 65 3.14 0.98 4.39
CA LEU A 65 3.06 1.00 2.93
C LEU A 65 3.38 2.39 2.36
N LYS A 66 2.77 3.43 2.93
CA LYS A 66 3.04 4.83 2.54
C LYS A 66 4.49 5.22 2.76
N ALA A 67 5.14 4.72 3.81
CA ALA A 67 6.56 4.96 4.06
C ALA A 67 7.44 4.35 2.96
N HIS A 68 7.16 3.10 2.55
CA HIS A 68 7.87 2.45 1.44
C HIS A 68 7.66 3.18 0.11
N LEU A 69 6.43 3.63 -0.18
CA LEU A 69 6.14 4.41 -1.40
C LEU A 69 6.85 5.78 -1.39
N LYS A 70 6.95 6.42 -0.22
CA LYS A 70 7.68 7.68 -0.08
C LYS A 70 9.18 7.47 -0.28
N ASP A 71 9.74 6.41 0.28
CA ASP A 71 11.14 6.05 0.08
C ASP A 71 11.39 5.77 -1.41
N LEU A 72 10.49 5.02 -2.08
CA LEU A 72 10.59 4.82 -3.52
C LEU A 72 10.61 6.15 -4.28
N LYS A 73 9.65 7.04 -4.01
CA LYS A 73 9.54 8.36 -4.65
C LYS A 73 10.78 9.24 -4.43
N ALA A 74 11.37 9.21 -3.23
CA ALA A 74 12.54 10.00 -2.89
C ALA A 74 13.80 9.52 -3.62
N ASN A 75 13.94 8.21 -3.82
CA ASN A 75 15.13 7.63 -4.44
C ASN A 75 15.01 7.45 -5.97
N MET A 76 13.88 7.80 -6.59
CA MET A 76 13.66 7.66 -8.04
C MET A 76 14.54 8.57 -8.90
N ASP A 77 15.00 9.69 -8.35
CA ASP A 77 15.91 10.63 -9.02
C ASP A 77 17.39 10.32 -8.72
N GLU A 78 17.68 9.35 -7.85
CA GLU A 78 19.01 8.95 -7.42
C GLU A 78 19.46 7.62 -8.09
N GLU A 79 20.77 7.37 -8.13
CA GLU A 79 21.32 6.08 -8.54
C GLU A 79 21.02 5.04 -7.45
N LEU A 80 19.90 4.34 -7.58
CA LEU A 80 19.53 3.25 -6.68
C LEU A 80 20.41 2.02 -6.91
N SER A 81 20.91 1.43 -5.83
CA SER A 81 21.52 0.10 -5.87
C SER A 81 20.45 -0.98 -6.00
N ASP A 82 20.78 -2.09 -6.68
CA ASP A 82 19.91 -3.26 -6.83
C ASP A 82 19.32 -3.72 -5.48
N GLU A 83 20.16 -3.79 -4.44
CA GLU A 83 19.77 -4.18 -3.08
C GLU A 83 18.73 -3.22 -2.47
N ARG A 84 18.82 -1.91 -2.75
CA ARG A 84 17.86 -0.94 -2.23
C ARG A 84 16.52 -1.05 -2.94
N VAL A 85 16.53 -1.26 -4.25
CA VAL A 85 15.31 -1.49 -5.05
C VAL A 85 14.61 -2.77 -4.58
N GLU A 86 15.36 -3.85 -4.39
CA GLU A 86 14.83 -5.12 -3.87
C GLU A 86 14.23 -4.96 -2.48
N ASN A 87 14.91 -4.28 -1.56
CA ASN A 87 14.38 -4.03 -0.21
C ASN A 87 13.07 -3.24 -0.22
N ILE A 88 12.95 -2.22 -1.08
CA ILE A 88 11.72 -1.44 -1.22
C ILE A 88 10.61 -2.29 -1.85
N ALA A 89 10.94 -3.07 -2.89
CA ALA A 89 10.00 -3.97 -3.55
C ALA A 89 9.44 -5.03 -2.60
N ASN A 90 10.31 -5.68 -1.83
CA ASN A 90 9.92 -6.68 -0.84
C ASN A 90 9.07 -6.05 0.26
N GLY A 91 9.44 -4.87 0.77
CA GLY A 91 8.64 -4.16 1.77
C GLY A 91 7.24 -3.78 1.27
N LEU A 92 7.11 -3.38 0.00
CA LEU A 92 5.82 -3.10 -0.62
C LEU A 92 4.94 -4.35 -0.72
N LEU A 93 5.51 -5.47 -1.16
CA LEU A 93 4.78 -6.74 -1.28
C LEU A 93 4.37 -7.31 0.07
N GLU A 94 5.32 -7.43 1.00
CA GLU A 94 5.04 -7.97 2.33
C GLU A 94 3.95 -7.16 3.04
N THR A 95 4.00 -5.84 2.95
CA THR A 95 3.00 -4.97 3.58
C THR A 95 1.64 -5.09 2.88
N SER A 96 1.63 -5.18 1.56
CA SER A 96 0.43 -5.37 0.73
C SER A 96 -0.26 -6.72 1.02
N ASP A 97 0.52 -7.80 1.11
CA ASP A 97 0.03 -9.13 1.44
C ASP A 97 -0.51 -9.20 2.86
N GLN A 98 0.19 -8.62 3.83
CA GLN A 98 -0.30 -8.53 5.20
C GLN A 98 -1.62 -7.77 5.25
N LEU A 99 -1.71 -6.62 4.59
CA LEU A 99 -2.94 -5.82 4.52
C LEU A 99 -4.11 -6.63 3.93
N ASN A 100 -3.85 -7.38 2.85
CA ASN A 100 -4.85 -8.23 2.21
C ASN A 100 -5.29 -9.41 3.09
N GLN A 101 -4.35 -10.07 3.77
CA GLN A 101 -4.65 -11.15 4.71
C GLN A 101 -5.49 -10.64 5.87
N PHE A 102 -5.13 -9.48 6.45
CA PHE A 102 -5.90 -8.88 7.53
C PHE A 102 -7.31 -8.58 7.05
N VAL A 103 -7.50 -7.81 5.98
CA VAL A 103 -8.84 -7.43 5.54
C VAL A 103 -9.69 -8.63 5.09
N SER A 104 -9.09 -9.62 4.44
CA SER A 104 -9.80 -10.84 4.05
C SER A 104 -10.16 -11.74 5.23
N SER A 105 -9.43 -11.66 6.34
CA SER A 105 -9.73 -12.45 7.55
C SER A 105 -11.00 -12.00 8.29
N ASN A 106 -11.53 -10.82 7.97
CA ASN A 106 -12.74 -10.30 8.61
C ASN A 106 -13.80 -9.92 7.58
N GLY A 107 -14.95 -10.59 7.61
CA GLY A 107 -16.02 -10.41 6.62
C GLY A 107 -16.56 -8.98 6.50
N PHE A 108 -16.56 -8.21 7.60
CA PHE A 108 -16.96 -6.79 7.53
C PHE A 108 -15.94 -5.96 6.74
N PHE A 109 -14.65 -6.13 7.04
CA PHE A 109 -13.60 -5.38 6.34
C PHE A 109 -13.43 -5.85 4.91
N HIS A 110 -13.53 -7.15 4.64
CA HIS A 110 -13.48 -7.69 3.29
C HIS A 110 -14.56 -7.05 2.40
N ASN A 111 -15.80 -6.98 2.90
CA ASN A 111 -16.91 -6.39 2.14
C ASN A 111 -16.81 -4.86 2.02
N SER A 112 -16.21 -4.18 2.99
CA SER A 112 -16.15 -2.71 3.02
C SER A 112 -14.91 -2.15 2.33
N PHE A 113 -13.79 -2.88 2.35
CA PHE A 113 -12.46 -2.41 1.95
C PHE A 113 -11.71 -3.35 1.01
N GLY A 114 -12.23 -4.56 0.74
CA GLY A 114 -11.55 -5.55 -0.10
C GLY A 114 -11.21 -5.02 -1.49
N TRP A 115 -12.14 -4.31 -2.13
CA TRP A 115 -11.91 -3.72 -3.45
C TRP A 115 -10.81 -2.66 -3.44
N ALA A 116 -10.78 -1.79 -2.43
CA ALA A 116 -9.76 -0.75 -2.30
C ALA A 116 -8.36 -1.36 -2.08
N ILE A 117 -8.27 -2.45 -1.31
CA ILE A 117 -7.01 -3.17 -1.11
C ILE A 117 -6.56 -3.91 -2.37
N GLU A 118 -7.49 -4.55 -3.09
CA GLU A 118 -7.18 -5.18 -4.37
C GLU A 118 -6.67 -4.14 -5.39
N GLU A 119 -7.23 -2.93 -5.39
CA GLU A 119 -6.77 -1.82 -6.21
C GLU A 119 -5.34 -1.40 -5.83
N VAL A 120 -5.06 -1.25 -4.52
CA VAL A 120 -3.72 -0.97 -4.00
C VAL A 120 -2.71 -2.05 -4.42
N ASN A 121 -3.04 -3.32 -4.24
CA ASN A 121 -2.18 -4.45 -4.60
C ASN A 121 -1.90 -4.48 -6.11
N THR A 122 -2.93 -4.23 -6.92
CA THR A 122 -2.78 -4.14 -8.39
C THR A 122 -1.86 -2.98 -8.79
N MET A 123 -1.96 -1.84 -8.12
CA MET A 123 -1.09 -0.70 -8.38
C MET A 123 0.35 -0.96 -7.93
N ILE A 124 0.56 -1.64 -6.80
CA ILE A 124 1.88 -2.08 -6.34
C ILE A 124 2.52 -3.04 -7.33
N SER A 125 1.81 -4.07 -7.79
CA SER A 125 2.29 -4.98 -8.83
C SER A 125 2.73 -4.22 -10.09
N LYS A 126 1.95 -3.24 -10.55
CA LYS A 126 2.33 -2.38 -11.69
C LYS A 126 3.54 -1.49 -11.42
N ILE A 127 3.83 -1.12 -10.17
CA ILE A 127 5.07 -0.43 -9.80
C ILE A 127 6.24 -1.41 -9.91
N LEU A 128 6.11 -2.61 -9.35
CA LEU A 128 7.15 -3.63 -9.33
C LEU A 128 7.55 -4.08 -10.74
N ASP A 129 6.58 -4.28 -11.64
CA ASP A 129 6.81 -4.62 -13.05
C ASP A 129 7.65 -3.57 -13.80
N ARG A 130 7.69 -2.34 -13.29
CA ARG A 130 8.37 -1.20 -13.90
C ARG A 130 9.67 -0.85 -13.19
N LEU A 131 9.91 -1.44 -12.04
CA LEU A 131 11.20 -1.35 -11.39
C LEU A 131 12.17 -2.28 -12.12
N PRO A 132 13.42 -1.87 -12.30
CA PRO A 132 14.47 -2.71 -12.88
C PRO A 132 14.93 -3.79 -11.87
N ILE A 133 13.98 -4.49 -11.25
CA ILE A 133 14.29 -5.60 -10.35
C ILE A 133 14.76 -6.73 -11.27
N GLY A 134 16.02 -7.17 -11.11
CA GLY A 134 16.47 -8.41 -11.71
C GLY A 134 15.43 -9.47 -11.37
N VAL A 135 14.94 -10.19 -12.38
CA VAL A 135 13.92 -11.25 -12.26
C VAL A 135 14.47 -12.36 -11.36
N TYR A 136 14.46 -12.14 -10.05
CA TYR A 136 14.87 -13.11 -9.05
C TYR A 136 13.75 -13.20 -8.04
N LYS A 137 12.84 -14.14 -8.35
CA LYS A 137 11.90 -14.79 -7.44
C LYS A 137 10.59 -14.05 -7.15
N PHE A 138 9.72 -14.00 -8.15
CA PHE A 138 8.27 -14.17 -7.93
C PHE A 138 7.83 -15.57 -8.36
N ALA A 139 8.62 -16.57 -7.98
CA ALA A 139 8.27 -17.98 -8.13
C ALA A 139 8.35 -18.65 -6.76
N ALA A 140 7.21 -18.66 -6.07
CA ALA A 140 6.78 -19.71 -5.16
C ALA A 140 5.26 -19.63 -5.05
#